data_AF-A0A7S0MZP1-F1
#
_entry.id   AF-A0A7S0MZP1-F1
#
_cell.length_a   1.000
_cell.length_b   1.000
_cell.length_c   1.000
_cell.angle_alpha   90.00
_cell.angle_beta   90.00
_cell.angle_gamma   90.00
#
_symmetry.space_group_name_H-M   'P 1'
#
loop_
_entity.id
_entity.type
_entity.pdbx_description
1 polymer ?
#
loop_
_entity_poly.entity_id
_entity_poly.type
_entity_poly.pdbx_seq_one_letter_code
_entity_poly.pdbx_strand_id
1 'polypeptide(L)'
;MENMAGLGTALPERPSKKNAKPTKAEAEDEDEDPDFDPSQMVGMDKAALLKAMTENRGGLMEALQGKLDSLIGRSSGYIESLPQKVQARVRALNELQGKYDELEEKFKEEKAALVAKYNELYKPIFAERSEIVAGRKEIELTAEEKEAAEAEEEE
;
A
#
# COMPACT_ATOMS: atom_id res chain seq x y z
N MET A 1 46.17 -0.64 24.06
CA MET A 1 45.25 -1.79 24.04
C MET A 1 43.85 -1.22 24.08
N GLU A 2 42.97 -1.34 23.09
CA GLU A 2 42.98 -1.89 21.73
C GLU A 2 41.62 -1.47 21.13
N ASN A 3 41.57 -1.19 19.83
CA ASN A 3 40.35 -0.98 19.07
C ASN A 3 39.53 -2.27 18.97
N MET A 4 38.19 -2.18 18.93
CA MET A 4 37.27 -2.92 18.02
C MET A 4 35.91 -2.20 18.06
N ALA A 5 35.50 -1.45 17.03
CA ALA A 5 34.94 -1.89 15.75
C ALA A 5 33.56 -2.58 15.87
N GLY A 6 32.53 -1.85 15.45
CA GLY A 6 31.50 -2.31 14.50
C GLY A 6 30.49 -3.38 14.96
N LEU A 7 29.21 -3.00 14.98
CA LEU A 7 28.10 -3.80 14.44
C LEU A 7 26.82 -2.95 14.41
N GLY A 8 26.80 -2.00 13.47
CA GLY A 8 25.54 -1.50 12.94
C GLY A 8 24.98 -2.58 12.03
N THR A 9 23.98 -3.31 12.50
CA THR A 9 23.26 -4.29 11.67
C THR A 9 22.42 -3.53 10.65
N ALA A 10 22.92 -3.48 9.42
CA ALA A 10 22.22 -3.00 8.25
C ALA A 10 20.96 -3.84 8.01
N LEU A 11 19.78 -3.20 8.02
CA LEU A 11 18.62 -3.77 7.32
C LEU A 11 18.86 -3.63 5.81
N PRO A 12 18.52 -4.64 4.99
CA PRO A 12 18.77 -4.61 3.57
C PRO A 12 17.97 -3.49 2.89
N GLU A 13 18.66 -2.63 2.13
CA GLU A 13 18.02 -1.65 1.26
C GLU A 13 17.21 -2.37 0.17
N ARG A 14 15.95 -1.94 -0.03
CA ARG A 14 15.15 -2.36 -1.17
C ARG A 14 15.71 -1.70 -2.45
N PRO A 15 15.93 -2.47 -3.54
CA PRO A 15 16.41 -1.89 -4.79
C PRO A 15 15.40 -0.89 -5.37
N SER A 16 15.93 0.30 -5.70
CA SER A 16 15.20 1.40 -6.34
C SER A 16 14.59 0.96 -7.67
N LYS A 17 13.26 1.06 -7.80
CA LYS A 17 12.50 0.91 -9.05
C LYS A 17 12.89 2.02 -10.05
N LYS A 18 13.99 1.85 -10.78
CA LYS A 18 14.27 2.63 -11.99
C LYS A 18 13.73 1.84 -13.18
N ASN A 19 12.74 2.43 -13.87
CA ASN A 19 12.12 2.03 -15.14
C ASN A 19 10.91 1.08 -15.07
N ALA A 20 9.73 1.62 -14.78
CA ALA A 20 8.47 1.09 -15.29
C ALA A 20 7.45 2.22 -15.45
N LYS A 21 6.80 2.31 -16.62
CA LYS A 21 5.64 3.18 -16.91
C LYS A 21 4.55 3.02 -15.82
N PRO A 22 3.71 4.02 -15.56
CA PRO A 22 2.54 3.84 -14.72
C PRO A 22 1.52 2.98 -15.50
N THR A 23 1.52 1.67 -15.27
CA THR A 23 0.38 0.83 -15.62
C THR A 23 -0.59 0.86 -14.45
N LYS A 24 -1.87 1.04 -14.77
CA LYS A 24 -3.08 1.08 -13.93
C LYS A 24 -3.30 -0.19 -13.09
N ALA A 25 -2.30 -0.60 -12.30
CA ALA A 25 -2.25 -1.89 -11.61
C ALA A 25 -1.66 -1.77 -10.19
N GLU A 26 -1.94 -0.66 -9.50
CA GLU A 26 -2.03 -0.70 -8.03
C GLU A 26 -3.49 -1.09 -7.65
N ALA A 27 -3.99 -2.12 -8.32
CA ALA A 27 -5.15 -2.84 -7.85
C ALA A 27 -4.64 -3.69 -6.69
N GLU A 28 -5.12 -3.37 -5.50
CA GLU A 28 -5.44 -4.30 -4.42
C GLU A 28 -4.46 -5.47 -4.30
N ASP A 29 -3.54 -5.38 -3.33
CA ASP A 29 -3.04 -6.59 -2.68
C ASP A 29 -4.27 -7.29 -2.09
N GLU A 30 -4.90 -8.16 -2.88
CA GLU A 30 -5.90 -9.11 -2.41
C GLU A 30 -5.16 -10.06 -1.48
N ASP A 31 -5.31 -9.85 -0.18
CA ASP A 31 -5.10 -10.87 0.84
C ASP A 31 -6.09 -12.03 0.53
N GLU A 32 -5.76 -12.90 -0.43
CA GLU A 32 -6.44 -14.18 -0.59
C GLU A 32 -6.07 -15.03 0.63
N ASP A 33 -6.90 -14.96 1.67
CA ASP A 33 -6.86 -15.88 2.80
C ASP A 33 -6.94 -17.33 2.27
N PRO A 34 -5.88 -18.16 2.41
CA PRO A 34 -5.83 -19.50 1.82
C PRO A 34 -6.83 -20.49 2.45
N ASP A 35 -7.51 -20.09 3.52
CA ASP A 35 -8.57 -20.84 4.20
C ASP A 35 -9.99 -20.37 3.82
N PHE A 36 -10.13 -19.48 2.82
CA PHE A 36 -11.44 -19.04 2.35
C PHE A 36 -12.14 -20.17 1.55
N ASP A 37 -13.00 -20.93 2.23
CA ASP A 37 -13.97 -21.84 1.62
C ASP A 37 -15.31 -21.11 1.38
N PRO A 38 -15.66 -20.75 0.13
CA PRO A 38 -16.93 -20.10 -0.20
C PRO A 38 -18.15 -20.95 0.18
N SER A 39 -17.98 -22.27 0.36
CA SER A 39 -19.04 -23.20 0.76
C SER A 39 -19.47 -23.00 2.21
N GLN A 40 -18.68 -22.31 3.02
CA GLN A 40 -19.01 -21.95 4.41
C GLN A 40 -19.72 -20.59 4.52
N MET A 41 -19.92 -19.88 3.40
CA MET A 41 -20.75 -18.67 3.39
C MET A 41 -22.22 -19.02 3.64
N VAL A 42 -22.63 -18.90 4.91
CA VAL A 42 -24.04 -19.01 5.29
C VAL A 42 -24.80 -17.79 4.77
N GLY A 43 -25.77 -18.02 3.89
CA GLY A 43 -26.85 -17.08 3.61
C GLY A 43 -26.91 -16.46 2.21
N MET A 44 -26.20 -16.97 1.19
CA MET A 44 -26.51 -16.59 -0.20
C MET A 44 -27.78 -17.28 -0.68
N ASP A 45 -28.88 -16.51 -0.74
CA ASP A 45 -30.09 -16.93 -1.44
C ASP A 45 -29.76 -17.13 -2.92
N LYS A 46 -29.50 -18.39 -3.27
CA LYS A 46 -29.11 -18.82 -4.61
C LYS A 46 -30.09 -18.33 -5.68
N ALA A 47 -31.37 -18.20 -5.33
CA ALA A 47 -32.42 -17.66 -6.20
C ALA A 47 -32.26 -16.15 -6.46
N ALA A 48 -31.88 -15.35 -5.46
CA ALA A 48 -31.68 -13.91 -5.61
C ALA A 48 -30.41 -13.61 -6.43
N LEU A 49 -29.33 -14.37 -6.20
CA LEU A 49 -28.09 -14.25 -6.97
C LEU A 49 -28.30 -14.63 -8.44
N LEU A 50 -29.02 -15.73 -8.69
CA LEU A 50 -29.28 -16.20 -10.05
C LEU A 50 -30.15 -15.20 -10.82
N LYS A 51 -31.19 -14.66 -10.16
CA LYS A 51 -32.06 -13.61 -10.73
C LYS A 51 -31.27 -12.34 -11.06
N ALA A 52 -30.41 -11.89 -10.15
CA ALA A 52 -29.58 -10.71 -10.34
C ALA A 52 -28.49 -10.89 -11.42
N MET A 53 -27.96 -12.10 -11.59
CA MET A 53 -27.06 -12.45 -12.70
C MET A 53 -27.77 -12.50 -14.06
N THR A 54 -29.04 -12.94 -14.11
CA THR A 54 -29.79 -13.07 -15.36
C THR A 54 -30.42 -11.77 -15.86
N GLU A 55 -30.72 -10.82 -14.98
CA GLU A 55 -31.54 -9.65 -15.34
C GLU A 55 -30.70 -8.41 -15.72
N ASN A 56 -29.57 -8.13 -15.07
CA ASN A 56 -28.59 -7.09 -15.47
C ASN A 56 -27.35 -7.07 -14.56
N ARG A 57 -26.15 -6.74 -15.06
CA ARG A 57 -24.93 -6.58 -14.24
C ARG A 57 -25.09 -5.55 -13.11
N GLY A 58 -25.95 -4.55 -13.31
CA GLY A 58 -26.31 -3.54 -12.30
C GLY A 58 -27.15 -4.11 -11.15
N GLY A 59 -28.08 -5.04 -11.44
CA GLY A 59 -28.90 -5.68 -10.41
C GLY A 59 -28.09 -6.62 -9.51
N LEU A 60 -27.04 -7.26 -10.06
CA LEU A 60 -26.07 -8.01 -9.28
C LEU A 60 -25.26 -7.13 -8.34
N MET A 61 -24.75 -5.99 -8.81
CA MET A 61 -24.03 -5.05 -7.95
C MET A 61 -24.93 -4.47 -6.86
N GLU A 62 -26.17 -4.12 -7.17
CA GLU A 62 -27.14 -3.61 -6.19
C GLU A 62 -27.52 -4.67 -5.13
N ALA A 63 -27.71 -5.93 -5.55
CA ALA A 63 -27.95 -7.03 -4.63
C ALA A 63 -26.73 -7.36 -3.75
N LEU A 64 -25.51 -7.25 -4.28
CA LEU A 64 -24.27 -7.40 -3.51
C LEU A 64 -24.08 -6.24 -2.54
N GLN A 65 -24.30 -5.01 -2.99
CA GLN A 65 -24.16 -3.80 -2.18
C GLN A 65 -25.17 -3.78 -1.02
N GLY A 66 -26.45 -4.04 -1.29
CA GLY A 66 -27.48 -4.12 -0.24
C GLY A 66 -27.20 -5.22 0.79
N LYS A 67 -26.46 -6.27 0.41
CA LYS A 67 -26.06 -7.33 1.32
C LYS A 67 -24.81 -7.01 2.11
N LEU A 68 -23.82 -6.37 1.48
CA LEU A 68 -22.65 -5.83 2.18
C LEU A 68 -23.09 -4.80 3.22
N ASP A 69 -24.01 -3.90 2.88
CA ASP A 69 -24.62 -2.95 3.82
C ASP A 69 -25.33 -3.65 4.98
N SER A 70 -25.93 -4.83 4.74
CA SER A 70 -26.57 -5.63 5.79
C SER A 70 -25.58 -6.39 6.70
N LEU A 71 -24.37 -6.64 6.22
CA LEU A 71 -23.30 -7.36 6.93
C LEU A 71 -22.42 -6.40 7.72
N ILE A 72 -22.24 -5.17 7.23
CA ILE A 72 -21.48 -4.13 7.92
C ILE A 72 -22.11 -3.85 9.29
N GLY A 73 -21.31 -4.01 10.34
CA GLY A 73 -21.72 -3.73 11.73
C GLY A 73 -22.55 -4.82 12.40
N ARG A 74 -22.88 -5.94 11.73
CA ARG A 74 -23.42 -7.12 12.41
C ARG A 74 -22.28 -7.97 12.96
N SER A 75 -22.30 -8.25 14.26
CA SER A 75 -21.44 -9.28 14.82
C SER A 75 -21.85 -10.64 14.24
N SER A 76 -20.86 -11.47 13.92
CA SER A 76 -21.09 -12.83 13.40
C SER A 76 -21.73 -13.77 14.42
N GLY A 77 -22.09 -13.28 15.62
CA GLY A 77 -22.59 -14.07 16.75
C GLY A 77 -21.51 -14.90 17.45
N TYR A 78 -20.32 -15.01 16.84
CA TYR A 78 -19.24 -15.84 17.36
C TYR A 78 -18.72 -15.31 18.70
N ILE A 79 -18.45 -14.01 18.81
CA ILE A 79 -17.95 -13.40 20.05
C ILE A 79 -18.97 -13.54 21.20
N GLU A 80 -20.26 -13.44 20.89
CA GLU A 80 -21.37 -13.61 21.82
C GLU A 80 -21.52 -15.06 22.28
N SER A 81 -21.17 -16.03 21.43
CA SER A 81 -21.19 -17.46 21.75
C SER A 81 -20.04 -17.91 22.67
N LEU A 82 -18.98 -17.09 22.81
CA LEU A 82 -17.82 -17.42 23.64
C LEU A 82 -18.15 -17.34 25.15
N PRO A 83 -17.47 -18.12 26.01
CA PRO A 83 -17.61 -18.00 27.46
C PRO A 83 -17.26 -16.59 27.97
N GLN A 84 -17.94 -16.13 29.03
CA GLN A 84 -17.77 -14.76 29.58
C GLN A 84 -16.31 -14.38 29.87
N LYS A 85 -15.50 -15.33 30.38
CA LYS A 85 -14.08 -15.10 30.66
C LYS A 85 -13.28 -14.78 29.38
N VAL A 86 -13.65 -15.37 28.25
CA VAL A 86 -13.02 -15.12 26.96
C VAL A 86 -13.49 -13.78 26.39
N GLN A 87 -14.79 -13.47 26.47
CA GLN A 87 -15.33 -12.18 26.06
C GLN A 87 -14.65 -11.00 26.80
N ALA A 88 -14.42 -11.14 28.11
CA ALA A 88 -13.73 -10.12 28.89
C ALA A 88 -12.29 -9.87 28.41
N ARG A 89 -11.57 -10.93 28.01
CA ARG A 89 -10.22 -10.80 27.43
C ARG A 89 -10.26 -10.09 26.08
N VAL A 90 -11.21 -10.46 25.21
CA VAL A 90 -11.39 -9.80 23.91
C VAL A 90 -11.66 -8.31 24.09
N ARG A 91 -12.53 -7.93 25.04
CA ARG A 91 -12.78 -6.50 25.35
C ARG A 91 -11.52 -5.78 25.81
N ALA A 92 -10.76 -6.38 26.74
CA ALA A 92 -9.51 -5.79 27.21
C ALA A 92 -8.47 -5.64 26.07
N LEU A 93 -8.41 -6.58 25.14
CA LEU A 93 -7.56 -6.47 23.95
C LEU A 93 -8.02 -5.35 23.02
N ASN A 94 -9.32 -5.20 22.79
CA ASN A 94 -9.86 -4.10 21.99
C ASN A 94 -9.57 -2.72 22.61
N GLU A 95 -9.63 -2.61 23.93
CA GLU A 95 -9.25 -1.37 24.63
C GLU A 95 -7.75 -1.05 24.48
N LEU A 96 -6.89 -2.07 24.50
CA LEU A 96 -5.46 -1.90 24.22
C LEU A 96 -5.21 -1.53 22.76
N GLN A 97 -5.97 -2.12 21.83
CA GLN A 97 -5.90 -1.78 20.41
C GLN A 97 -6.27 -0.31 20.19
N GLY A 98 -7.33 0.20 20.83
CA GLY A 98 -7.70 1.62 20.73
C GLY A 98 -6.57 2.56 21.17
N LYS A 99 -5.85 2.23 22.26
CA LYS A 99 -4.68 3.01 22.70
C LYS A 99 -3.52 2.94 21.70
N TYR A 100 -3.33 1.79 21.05
CA TYR A 100 -2.35 1.65 19.98
C TYR A 100 -2.72 2.53 18.79
N ASP A 101 -3.99 2.50 18.37
CA ASP A 101 -4.48 3.25 17.23
C ASP A 101 -4.33 4.77 17.44
N GLU A 102 -4.59 5.28 18.64
CA GLU A 102 -4.35 6.69 19.01
C GLU A 102 -2.86 7.09 18.88
N LEU A 103 -1.94 6.18 19.19
CA LEU A 103 -0.51 6.44 19.06
C LEU A 103 -0.07 6.36 17.59
N GLU A 104 -0.61 5.39 16.86
CA GLU A 104 -0.38 5.19 15.44
C GLU A 104 -0.86 6.40 14.62
N GLU A 105 -1.98 7.02 15.00
CA GLU A 105 -2.49 8.25 14.39
C GLU A 105 -1.46 9.38 14.50
N LYS A 106 -0.93 9.64 15.70
CA LYS A 106 0.11 10.65 15.92
C LYS A 106 1.38 10.35 15.13
N PHE A 107 1.78 9.08 15.07
CA PHE A 107 2.93 8.65 14.27
C PHE A 107 2.71 8.93 12.77
N LYS A 108 1.50 8.67 12.25
CA LYS A 108 1.14 8.97 10.85
C LYS A 108 1.15 10.47 10.56
N GLU A 109 0.67 11.31 11.49
CA GLU A 109 0.75 12.76 11.37
C GLU A 109 2.20 13.26 11.31
N GLU A 110 3.06 12.80 12.22
CA GLU A 110 4.48 13.16 12.24
C GLU A 110 5.20 12.68 10.98
N LYS A 111 4.91 11.45 10.53
CA LYS A 111 5.44 10.90 9.29
C LYS A 111 4.98 11.73 8.08
N ALA A 112 3.73 12.14 8.03
CA ALA A 112 3.22 12.97 6.93
C ALA A 112 3.91 14.35 6.89
N ALA A 113 4.10 14.98 8.05
CA ALA A 113 4.84 16.23 8.15
C ALA A 113 6.31 16.07 7.71
N LEU A 114 6.94 14.96 8.11
CA LEU A 114 8.30 14.64 7.70
C LEU A 114 8.42 14.41 6.19
N VAL A 115 7.52 13.62 5.62
CA VAL A 115 7.45 13.37 4.17
C VAL A 115 7.22 14.67 3.42
N ALA A 116 6.31 15.53 3.87
CA ALA A 116 6.08 16.83 3.28
C ALA A 116 7.34 17.70 3.29
N LYS A 117 8.05 17.76 4.43
CA LYS A 117 9.30 18.51 4.55
C LYS A 117 10.35 18.04 3.53
N TYR A 118 10.59 16.74 3.43
CA TYR A 118 11.60 16.22 2.50
C TYR A 118 11.15 16.30 1.04
N ASN A 119 9.85 16.21 0.76
CA ASN A 119 9.32 16.46 -0.58
C ASN A 119 9.65 17.87 -1.06
N GLU A 120 9.49 18.90 -0.21
CA GLU A 120 9.91 20.27 -0.57
C GLU A 120 11.42 20.37 -0.87
N LEU A 121 12.26 19.66 -0.10
CA LEU A 121 13.70 19.62 -0.33
C LEU A 121 14.07 18.89 -1.63
N TYR A 122 13.29 17.90 -2.05
CA TYR A 122 13.51 17.18 -3.31
C TYR A 122 13.02 17.93 -4.55
N LYS A 123 12.04 18.83 -4.41
CA LYS A 123 11.49 19.61 -5.55
C LYS A 123 12.54 20.29 -6.42
N PRO A 124 13.51 21.07 -5.89
CA PRO A 124 14.51 21.73 -6.76
C PRO A 124 15.36 20.70 -7.52
N ILE A 125 15.75 19.60 -6.86
CA ILE A 125 16.53 18.54 -7.49
C ILE A 125 15.75 17.88 -8.62
N PHE A 126 14.45 17.61 -8.42
CA PHE A 126 13.59 17.06 -9.45
C PHE A 126 13.32 18.05 -10.59
N ALA A 127 13.22 19.35 -10.29
CA ALA A 127 13.12 20.39 -11.30
C ALA A 127 14.37 20.39 -12.20
N GLU A 128 15.57 20.42 -11.61
CA GLU A 128 16.83 20.37 -12.37
C GLU A 128 16.96 19.10 -13.20
N ARG A 129 16.64 17.93 -12.63
CA ARG A 129 16.61 16.68 -13.38
C ARG A 129 15.63 16.74 -14.55
N SER A 130 14.47 17.38 -14.37
CA SER A 130 13.48 17.49 -15.43
C SER A 130 13.95 18.39 -16.58
N GLU A 131 14.70 19.46 -16.27
CA GLU A 131 15.27 20.35 -17.28
C GLU A 131 16.35 19.64 -18.11
N ILE A 132 17.20 18.85 -17.46
CA ILE A 132 18.22 18.02 -18.11
C ILE A 132 17.56 16.98 -19.01
N VAL A 133 16.60 16.20 -18.47
CA VAL A 133 15.94 15.12 -19.22
C VAL A 133 15.13 15.66 -20.39
N ALA A 134 14.59 16.87 -20.28
CA ALA A 134 13.88 17.54 -21.37
C ALA A 134 14.80 18.24 -22.38
N GLY A 135 16.12 18.22 -22.18
CA GLY A 135 17.09 18.91 -23.03
C GLY A 135 16.99 20.43 -23.00
N ARG A 136 16.46 21.02 -21.92
CA ARG A 136 16.37 22.48 -21.74
C ARG A 136 17.59 23.07 -21.02
N LYS A 137 18.30 22.22 -20.27
CA LYS A 137 19.53 22.56 -19.55
C LYS A 137 20.63 21.63 -20.07
N GLU A 138 21.53 22.18 -20.87
CA GLU A 138 22.76 21.51 -21.27
C GLU A 138 23.68 21.32 -20.05
N ILE A 139 24.37 20.18 -20.02
CA ILE A 139 25.40 19.90 -19.03
C ILE A 139 26.74 19.91 -19.76
N GLU A 140 27.76 20.50 -19.15
CA GLU A 140 29.11 20.36 -19.67
C GLU A 140 29.53 18.89 -19.60
N LEU A 141 29.79 18.31 -20.78
CA LEU A 141 30.39 16.99 -20.90
C LEU A 141 31.76 17.00 -20.21
N THR A 142 32.05 15.95 -19.46
CA THR A 142 33.40 15.70 -18.95
C THR A 142 34.37 15.45 -20.11
N ALA A 143 35.69 15.55 -19.87
CA ALA A 143 36.68 15.37 -20.93
C ALA A 143 36.56 14.01 -21.63
N GLU A 144 36.27 12.94 -20.87
CA GLU A 144 36.06 11.58 -21.39
C GLU A 144 34.79 11.49 -22.26
N GLU A 145 33.71 12.17 -21.87
CA GLU A 145 32.46 12.20 -22.64
C GLU A 145 32.57 13.05 -23.91
N LYS A 146 33.43 14.09 -23.91
CA LYS A 146 33.73 14.88 -25.12
C LYS A 146 34.53 14.08 -26.13
N GLU A 147 35.57 13.36 -25.69
CA GLU A 147 36.35 12.48 -26.58
C GLU A 147 35.48 11.37 -27.18
N ALA A 148 34.54 10.81 -26.41
CA ALA A 148 33.59 9.83 -26.92
C ALA A 148 32.61 10.41 -27.94
N ALA A 149 32.11 11.64 -27.72
CA ALA A 149 31.21 12.32 -28.66
C ALA A 149 31.93 12.69 -29.97
N GLU A 150 33.17 13.16 -29.90
CA GLU A 150 33.99 13.47 -31.08
C GLU A 150 34.30 12.20 -31.91
N ALA A 151 34.51 11.05 -31.25
CA ALA A 151 34.72 9.77 -31.93
C ALA A 151 33.46 9.22 -32.61
N GLU A 152 32.25 9.54 -32.10
CA GLU A 152 30.97 9.18 -32.74
C GLU A 152 30.62 10.10 -33.94
N GLU A 153 31.10 11.34 -33.97
CA GLU A 153 30.87 12.26 -35.11
C GLU A 153 31.82 12.02 -36.30
N GLU A 154 32.94 11.32 -36.10
CA GLU A 154 33.90 10.96 -37.17
C GLU A 154 33.58 9.63 -37.89
N GLU A 155 32.51 8.90 -37.51
CA GLU A 155 32.01 7.69 -38.19
C GLU A 155 30.84 7.98 -39.16
#